data_AF-A0A3D1SBH8-F1
#
_entry.id   AF-A0A3D1SBH8-F1
#
_cell.length_a   1.000
_cell.length_b   1.000
_cell.length_c   1.000
_cell.angle_alpha   90.00
_cell.angle_beta   90.00
_cell.angle_gamma   90.00
#
_symmetry.space_group_name_H-M   'P 1'
#
loop_
_entity.id
_entity.type
_entity.pdbx_description
1 polymer ?
#
loop_
_entity_poly.entity_id
_entity_poly.type
_entity_poly.pdbx_seq_one_letter_code
_entity_poly.pdbx_strand_id
1 'polypeptide(L)'
;LSIQQLFEAVSNYKLSANGIEAILINTKPENIKAEFKKYTGIDITEEELQTLLSSKNYKESDYTQVGTSNNMAHNIVNIMNSRTCFGFTTGGHTGEETLLASYHPQGDILRGNVRNVQVNKYLQKALGLDKSLQELSDEIFVKHTDVFAGQKYSVNRKDPEFPVLTVKKGRNTLEIKAFSSVGKLNGKPFDIGSVAVYMDKNDTFYLPKELVTKL
;
A
#
# COMPACT_ATOMS: atom_id res chain seq x y z
N LEU A 1 -27.13 -22.47 -12.95
CA LEU A 1 -26.14 -22.07 -13.99
C LEU A 1 -25.07 -23.14 -14.05
N SER A 2 -24.68 -23.60 -15.24
CA SER A 2 -23.53 -24.50 -15.41
C SER A 2 -22.20 -23.74 -15.21
N ILE A 3 -21.09 -24.46 -15.00
CA ILE A 3 -19.75 -23.84 -14.92
C ILE A 3 -19.47 -22.99 -16.16
N GLN A 4 -19.83 -23.48 -17.34
CA GLN A 4 -19.69 -22.71 -18.58
C GLN A 4 -20.50 -21.41 -18.53
N GLN A 5 -21.78 -21.47 -18.15
CA GLN A 5 -22.63 -20.28 -18.01
C GLN A 5 -22.09 -19.28 -16.98
N LEU A 6 -21.38 -19.74 -15.95
CA LEU A 6 -20.80 -18.89 -14.92
C LEU A 6 -19.50 -18.21 -15.37
N PHE A 7 -18.64 -18.93 -16.08
CA PHE A 7 -17.23 -18.53 -16.26
C PHE A 7 -16.77 -18.33 -17.71
N GLU A 8 -17.54 -18.74 -18.72
CA GLU A 8 -17.11 -18.67 -20.13
C GLU A 8 -16.76 -17.23 -20.54
N ALA A 9 -17.64 -16.26 -20.28
CA ALA A 9 -17.39 -14.86 -20.62
C ALA A 9 -16.10 -14.33 -19.98
N VAL A 10 -15.94 -14.47 -18.66
CA VAL A 10 -14.76 -13.95 -17.95
C VAL A 10 -13.47 -14.67 -18.36
N SER A 11 -13.54 -15.97 -18.68
CA SER A 11 -12.37 -16.74 -19.13
C SER A 11 -11.82 -16.29 -20.48
N ASN A 12 -12.63 -15.60 -21.30
CA ASN A 12 -12.21 -15.07 -22.60
C ASN A 12 -11.54 -13.69 -22.52
N TYR A 13 -11.55 -13.04 -21.35
CA TYR A 13 -10.97 -11.72 -21.18
C TYR A 13 -9.43 -11.81 -21.11
N LYS A 14 -8.75 -11.15 -22.05
CA LYS A 14 -7.29 -11.17 -22.22
C LYS A 14 -6.58 -9.99 -21.58
N LEU A 15 -7.32 -8.93 -21.26
CA LEU A 15 -6.80 -7.70 -20.66
C LEU A 15 -7.78 -7.19 -19.59
N SER A 16 -7.23 -6.48 -18.60
CA SER A 16 -8.03 -5.70 -17.65
C SER A 16 -8.67 -4.50 -18.34
N ALA A 17 -9.68 -3.90 -17.71
CA ALA A 17 -10.31 -2.68 -18.23
C ALA A 17 -9.30 -1.54 -18.47
N ASN A 18 -8.33 -1.35 -17.58
CA ASN A 18 -7.26 -0.36 -17.76
C ASN A 18 -6.34 -0.71 -18.95
N GLY A 19 -6.07 -2.00 -19.17
CA GLY A 19 -5.29 -2.45 -20.32
C GLY A 19 -6.03 -2.23 -21.64
N ILE A 20 -7.36 -2.44 -21.65
CA ILE A 20 -8.21 -2.15 -22.80
C ILE A 20 -8.27 -0.64 -23.04
N GLU A 21 -8.50 0.17 -21.99
CA GLU A 21 -8.53 1.64 -22.08
C GLU A 21 -7.25 2.19 -22.74
N ALA A 22 -6.08 1.72 -22.30
CA ALA A 22 -4.80 2.17 -22.87
C ALA A 22 -4.69 1.91 -24.39
N ILE A 23 -5.32 0.86 -24.89
CA ILE A 23 -5.39 0.55 -26.33
C ILE A 23 -6.43 1.45 -27.01
N LEU A 24 -7.64 1.55 -26.42
CA LEU A 24 -8.76 2.26 -27.04
C LEU A 24 -8.50 3.77 -27.16
N ILE A 25 -7.80 4.39 -26.21
CA ILE A 25 -7.41 5.82 -26.29
C ILE A 25 -6.62 6.14 -27.55
N ASN A 26 -5.86 5.17 -28.07
CA ASN A 26 -5.04 5.31 -29.27
C ASN A 26 -5.66 4.64 -30.52
N THR A 27 -6.88 4.09 -30.39
CA THR A 27 -7.57 3.37 -31.45
C THR A 27 -8.55 4.29 -32.18
N LYS A 28 -8.54 4.26 -33.52
CA LYS A 28 -9.52 5.03 -34.30
C LYS A 28 -10.95 4.52 -34.04
N PRO A 29 -11.98 5.39 -33.98
CA PRO A 29 -13.35 5.00 -33.64
C PRO A 29 -13.90 3.79 -34.41
N GLU A 30 -13.62 3.71 -35.72
CA GLU A 30 -14.05 2.62 -36.60
C GLU A 30 -13.46 1.24 -36.22
N ASN A 31 -12.33 1.22 -35.50
CA ASN A 31 -11.63 0.00 -35.10
C ASN A 31 -11.90 -0.41 -33.65
N ILE A 32 -12.56 0.44 -32.84
CA ILE A 32 -12.80 0.18 -31.42
C ILE A 32 -13.54 -1.14 -31.20
N LYS A 33 -14.60 -1.42 -31.98
CA LYS A 33 -15.36 -2.68 -31.86
C LYS A 33 -14.47 -3.90 -32.09
N ALA A 34 -13.61 -3.85 -33.10
CA ALA A 34 -12.71 -4.95 -33.45
C ALA A 34 -11.64 -5.17 -32.38
N GLU A 35 -11.00 -4.10 -31.88
CA GLU A 35 -10.03 -4.21 -30.79
C GLU A 35 -10.68 -4.65 -29.48
N PHE A 36 -11.87 -4.15 -29.13
CA PHE A 36 -12.61 -4.57 -27.94
C PHE A 36 -12.92 -6.08 -28.00
N LYS A 37 -13.47 -6.56 -29.12
CA LYS A 37 -13.78 -7.98 -29.33
C LYS A 37 -12.54 -8.86 -29.28
N LYS A 38 -11.41 -8.42 -29.84
CA LYS A 38 -10.14 -9.17 -29.83
C LYS A 38 -9.67 -9.53 -28.42
N TYR A 39 -9.90 -8.65 -27.43
CA TYR A 39 -9.48 -8.85 -26.05
C TYR A 39 -10.57 -9.39 -25.11
N THR A 40 -11.84 -9.29 -25.48
CA THR A 40 -12.94 -9.70 -24.58
C THR A 40 -13.85 -10.79 -25.14
N GLY A 41 -13.81 -11.01 -26.46
CA GLY A 41 -14.81 -11.81 -27.18
C GLY A 41 -16.17 -11.13 -27.33
N ILE A 42 -16.34 -9.89 -26.85
CA ILE A 42 -17.63 -9.19 -26.83
C ILE A 42 -17.78 -8.35 -28.10
N ASP A 43 -18.88 -8.57 -28.82
CA ASP A 43 -19.40 -7.63 -29.81
C ASP A 43 -20.16 -6.51 -29.09
N ILE A 44 -19.54 -5.33 -29.01
CA ILE A 44 -20.16 -4.16 -28.37
C ILE A 44 -21.22 -3.53 -29.29
N THR A 45 -22.34 -3.12 -28.69
CA THR A 45 -23.44 -2.44 -29.41
C THR A 45 -23.03 -1.05 -29.87
N GLU A 46 -23.88 -0.41 -30.68
CA GLU A 46 -23.64 0.99 -31.04
C GLU A 46 -23.74 1.92 -29.83
N GLU A 47 -24.70 1.68 -28.94
CA GLU A 47 -24.88 2.44 -27.70
C GLU A 47 -23.66 2.31 -26.77
N GLU A 48 -23.12 1.08 -26.64
CA GLU A 48 -21.91 0.82 -25.88
C GLU A 48 -20.69 1.51 -26.52
N LEU A 49 -20.57 1.49 -27.84
CA LEU A 49 -19.52 2.23 -28.55
C LEU A 49 -19.62 3.74 -28.29
N GLN A 50 -20.81 4.33 -28.40
CA GLN A 50 -21.01 5.76 -28.14
C GLN A 50 -20.69 6.12 -26.68
N THR A 51 -21.04 5.24 -25.74
CA THR A 51 -20.67 5.39 -24.32
C THR A 51 -19.16 5.45 -24.15
N LEU A 52 -18.41 4.53 -24.76
CA LEU A 52 -16.94 4.52 -24.72
C LEU A 52 -16.35 5.79 -25.37
N LEU A 53 -16.86 6.23 -26.53
CA LEU A 53 -16.40 7.44 -27.22
C LEU A 53 -16.66 8.73 -26.44
N SER A 54 -17.77 8.79 -25.70
CA SER A 54 -18.13 9.95 -24.86
C SER A 54 -17.45 9.93 -23.48
N SER A 55 -16.80 8.83 -23.11
CA SER A 55 -16.16 8.66 -21.82
C SER A 55 -14.97 9.60 -21.67
N LYS A 56 -14.75 10.11 -20.46
CA LYS A 56 -13.52 10.87 -20.18
C LYS A 56 -12.31 9.93 -20.19
N ASN A 57 -11.28 10.30 -20.94
CA ASN A 57 -9.96 9.67 -20.87
C ASN A 57 -9.33 9.97 -19.49
N TYR A 58 -8.87 8.94 -18.79
CA TYR A 58 -8.63 8.97 -17.35
C TYR A 58 -7.55 9.95 -16.85
N LYS A 59 -7.90 10.74 -15.82
CA LYS A 59 -7.03 11.25 -14.74
C LYS A 59 -7.87 11.53 -13.47
N GLU A 60 -8.45 10.50 -12.85
CA GLU A 60 -8.97 10.67 -11.48
C GLU A 60 -7.77 10.68 -10.52
N SER A 61 -7.59 11.78 -9.79
CA SER A 61 -6.47 11.96 -8.85
C SER A 61 -6.73 11.31 -7.51
N ASP A 62 -7.99 11.12 -7.14
CA ASP A 62 -8.38 10.41 -5.93
C ASP A 62 -8.65 8.94 -6.23
N TYR A 63 -7.71 8.07 -5.86
CA TYR A 63 -7.80 6.62 -6.11
C TYR A 63 -9.07 5.98 -5.50
N THR A 64 -9.70 6.62 -4.51
CA THR A 64 -10.93 6.13 -3.88
C THR A 64 -12.19 6.38 -4.71
N GLN A 65 -12.16 7.33 -5.65
CA GLN A 65 -13.29 7.70 -6.51
C GLN A 65 -13.25 7.06 -7.89
N VAL A 66 -12.21 6.28 -8.17
CA VAL A 66 -11.96 5.62 -9.45
C VAL A 66 -13.07 4.65 -9.82
N GLY A 67 -13.54 3.86 -8.86
CA GLY A 67 -14.59 2.86 -9.06
C GLY A 67 -15.97 3.45 -9.33
N THR A 68 -16.19 4.73 -9.02
CA THR A 68 -17.51 5.40 -9.08
C THR A 68 -17.58 6.53 -10.10
N SER A 69 -16.47 6.92 -10.71
CA SER A 69 -16.45 7.97 -11.74
C SER A 69 -16.81 7.40 -13.12
N ASN A 70 -17.58 8.15 -13.90
CA ASN A 70 -17.96 7.76 -15.27
C ASN A 70 -16.79 7.98 -16.26
N ASN A 71 -15.74 7.18 -16.10
CA ASN A 71 -14.55 7.15 -16.94
C ASN A 71 -14.59 5.95 -17.91
N MET A 72 -13.67 5.92 -18.90
CA MET A 72 -13.67 4.85 -19.91
C MET A 72 -13.45 3.47 -19.28
N ALA A 73 -12.53 3.32 -18.32
CA ALA A 73 -12.33 2.06 -17.61
C ALA A 73 -13.61 1.55 -16.92
N HIS A 74 -14.36 2.44 -16.26
CA HIS A 74 -15.65 2.12 -15.64
C HIS A 74 -16.66 1.59 -16.67
N ASN A 75 -16.78 2.25 -17.82
CA ASN A 75 -17.70 1.82 -18.88
C ASN A 75 -17.27 0.50 -19.55
N ILE A 76 -15.97 0.27 -19.71
CA ILE A 76 -15.43 -1.03 -20.13
C ILE A 76 -15.86 -2.12 -19.14
N VAL A 77 -15.69 -1.89 -17.83
CA VAL A 77 -16.12 -2.83 -16.77
C VAL A 77 -17.62 -3.09 -16.83
N ASN A 78 -18.45 -2.07 -17.03
CA ASN A 78 -19.90 -2.24 -17.13
C ASN A 78 -20.30 -3.12 -18.32
N ILE A 79 -19.69 -2.89 -19.49
CA ILE A 79 -19.90 -3.72 -20.68
C ILE A 79 -19.48 -5.17 -20.39
N MET A 80 -18.30 -5.38 -19.82
CA MET A 80 -17.82 -6.73 -19.48
C MET A 80 -18.76 -7.42 -18.48
N ASN A 81 -19.08 -6.77 -17.36
CA ASN A 81 -19.92 -7.32 -16.30
C ASN A 81 -21.33 -7.66 -16.80
N SER A 82 -21.90 -6.87 -17.70
CA SER A 82 -23.23 -7.14 -18.30
C SER A 82 -23.29 -8.44 -19.11
N ARG A 83 -22.12 -9.00 -19.49
CA ARG A 83 -22.00 -10.31 -20.14
C ARG A 83 -21.63 -11.44 -19.16
N THR A 84 -21.62 -11.16 -17.86
CA THR A 84 -21.36 -12.12 -16.78
C THR A 84 -22.55 -12.20 -15.83
N CYS A 85 -22.49 -13.15 -14.90
CA CYS A 85 -23.41 -13.22 -13.76
C CYS A 85 -22.85 -12.51 -12.50
N PHE A 86 -21.78 -11.73 -12.65
CA PHE A 86 -21.11 -11.07 -11.53
C PHE A 86 -21.71 -9.69 -11.27
N GLY A 87 -21.87 -9.37 -9.98
CA GLY A 87 -22.32 -8.07 -9.51
C GLY A 87 -21.42 -7.57 -8.39
N PHE A 88 -21.24 -6.26 -8.33
CA PHE A 88 -20.43 -5.58 -7.32
C PHE A 88 -21.29 -4.52 -6.65
N THR A 89 -21.27 -4.48 -5.31
CA THR A 89 -22.04 -3.50 -4.52
C THR A 89 -21.23 -2.26 -4.15
N THR A 90 -19.89 -2.33 -4.25
CA THR A 90 -18.97 -1.24 -3.91
C THR A 90 -17.66 -1.37 -4.68
N GLY A 91 -16.98 -0.23 -4.91
CA GLY A 91 -15.58 -0.19 -5.35
C GLY A 91 -14.56 -0.10 -4.20
N GLY A 92 -15.03 -0.13 -2.95
CA GLY A 92 -14.21 -0.11 -1.74
C GLY A 92 -14.09 -1.48 -1.06
N HIS A 93 -13.52 -1.49 0.15
CA HIS A 93 -13.45 -2.70 0.97
C HIS A 93 -14.81 -3.03 1.61
N THR A 94 -15.03 -4.31 1.84
CA THR A 94 -16.18 -4.86 2.58
C THR A 94 -15.71 -5.52 3.89
N GLY A 95 -16.65 -5.90 4.76
CA GLY A 95 -16.38 -6.27 6.16
C GLY A 95 -16.48 -7.76 6.47
N GLU A 96 -16.53 -8.64 5.46
CA GLU A 96 -16.70 -10.08 5.65
C GLU A 96 -15.45 -10.75 6.23
N GLU A 97 -15.63 -11.90 6.88
CA GLU A 97 -14.51 -12.76 7.23
C GLU A 97 -13.80 -13.29 5.97
N THR A 98 -12.47 -13.29 6.01
CA THR A 98 -11.63 -13.82 4.93
C THR A 98 -11.17 -15.25 5.21
N LEU A 99 -10.87 -16.00 4.14
CA LEU A 99 -10.34 -17.35 4.26
C LEU A 99 -8.89 -17.32 4.78
N LEU A 100 -8.62 -18.05 5.87
CA LEU A 100 -7.27 -18.34 6.34
C LEU A 100 -6.87 -19.77 5.93
N ALA A 101 -5.85 -19.87 5.09
CA ALA A 101 -5.15 -21.13 4.83
C ALA A 101 -3.77 -21.11 5.53
N SER A 102 -3.44 -22.16 6.28
CA SER A 102 -2.19 -22.24 7.04
C SER A 102 -1.53 -23.60 6.89
N TYR A 103 -0.20 -23.58 6.75
CA TYR A 103 0.67 -24.75 6.72
C TYR A 103 1.86 -24.51 7.64
N HIS A 104 2.20 -25.51 8.45
CA HIS A 104 3.38 -25.51 9.30
C HIS A 104 4.02 -26.90 9.23
N PRO A 105 5.32 -27.04 8.91
CA PRO A 105 5.94 -28.36 8.69
C PRO A 105 5.83 -29.32 9.89
N GLN A 106 5.82 -28.77 11.10
CA GLN A 106 5.71 -29.52 12.36
C GLN A 106 4.26 -29.64 12.87
N GLY A 107 3.27 -29.16 12.13
CA GLY A 107 1.86 -29.30 12.48
C GLY A 107 1.30 -28.26 13.47
N ASP A 108 2.08 -27.29 13.96
CA ASP A 108 1.59 -26.13 14.73
C ASP A 108 0.84 -25.17 13.81
N ILE A 109 -0.36 -25.54 13.37
CA ILE A 109 -1.13 -24.83 12.34
C ILE A 109 -2.23 -24.00 13.01
N LEU A 110 -2.28 -22.69 12.70
CA LEU A 110 -3.38 -21.82 13.13
C LEU A 110 -4.67 -22.16 12.35
N ARG A 111 -5.76 -22.43 13.08
CA ARG A 111 -7.06 -22.85 12.51
C ARG A 111 -8.22 -22.24 13.29
N GLY A 112 -9.42 -22.30 12.71
CA GLY A 112 -10.67 -21.83 13.31
C GLY A 112 -10.98 -20.36 12.97
N ASN A 113 -11.98 -19.79 13.65
CA ASN A 113 -12.30 -18.37 13.55
C ASN A 113 -11.30 -17.58 14.40
N VAL A 114 -10.38 -16.88 13.73
CA VAL A 114 -9.30 -16.15 14.38
C VAL A 114 -9.27 -14.71 13.88
N ARG A 115 -8.95 -13.79 14.79
CA ARG A 115 -8.75 -12.38 14.46
C ARG A 115 -7.37 -12.16 13.83
N ASN A 116 -7.23 -11.11 13.03
CA ASN A 116 -5.94 -10.67 12.47
C ASN A 116 -4.83 -10.51 13.55
N VAL A 117 -5.17 -10.02 14.75
CA VAL A 117 -4.23 -9.92 15.88
C VAL A 117 -3.76 -11.28 16.39
N GLN A 118 -4.56 -12.33 16.27
CA GLN A 118 -4.17 -13.70 16.63
C GLN A 118 -3.27 -14.30 15.55
N VAL A 119 -3.52 -14.00 14.27
CA VAL A 119 -2.62 -14.36 13.17
C VAL A 119 -1.24 -13.74 13.38
N ASN A 120 -1.19 -12.45 13.74
CA ASN A 120 0.05 -11.77 14.07
C ASN A 120 0.79 -12.44 15.25
N LYS A 121 0.10 -12.76 16.36
CA LYS A 121 0.70 -13.47 17.50
C LYS A 121 1.25 -14.84 17.12
N TYR A 122 0.51 -15.59 16.31
CA TYR A 122 0.96 -16.89 15.80
C TYR A 122 2.24 -16.76 14.98
N LEU A 123 2.31 -15.78 14.07
CA LEU A 123 3.49 -15.54 13.24
C LEU A 123 4.72 -15.15 14.08
N GLN A 124 4.55 -14.32 15.11
CA GLN A 124 5.64 -13.97 16.03
C GLN A 124 6.21 -15.22 16.73
N LYS A 125 5.33 -16.11 17.20
CA LYS A 125 5.73 -17.39 17.83
C LYS A 125 6.41 -18.31 16.82
N ALA A 126 5.84 -18.46 15.62
CA ALA A 126 6.38 -19.33 14.56
C ALA A 126 7.77 -18.87 14.07
N LEU A 127 8.02 -17.57 14.06
CA LEU A 127 9.33 -16.99 13.76
C LEU A 127 10.35 -17.11 14.90
N GLY A 128 9.91 -17.52 16.10
CA GLY A 128 10.76 -17.60 17.28
C GLY A 128 11.24 -16.22 17.75
N LEU A 129 10.39 -15.18 17.64
CA LEU A 129 10.76 -13.86 18.14
C LEU A 129 10.82 -13.87 19.68
N ASP A 130 11.95 -13.45 20.23
CA ASP A 130 12.15 -13.31 21.68
C ASP A 130 11.36 -12.14 22.28
N LYS A 131 11.05 -11.13 21.46
CA LYS A 131 10.24 -9.96 21.82
C LYS A 131 9.06 -9.83 20.88
N SER A 132 7.95 -9.33 21.40
CA SER A 132 6.82 -8.98 20.54
C SER A 132 7.16 -7.82 19.61
N LEU A 133 6.49 -7.77 18.46
CA LEU A 133 6.60 -6.64 17.52
C LEU A 133 6.17 -5.31 18.15
N GLN A 134 5.26 -5.35 19.13
CA GLN A 134 4.89 -4.16 19.90
C GLN A 134 6.06 -3.69 20.76
N GLU A 135 6.68 -4.58 21.53
CA GLU A 135 7.87 -4.24 22.32
C GLU A 135 9.02 -3.73 21.44
N LEU A 136 9.26 -4.36 20.30
CA LEU A 136 10.26 -3.89 19.34
C LEU A 136 9.93 -2.48 18.82
N SER A 137 8.66 -2.23 18.48
CA SER A 137 8.21 -0.90 18.03
C SER A 137 8.39 0.16 19.11
N ASP A 138 8.05 -0.17 20.35
CA ASP A 138 8.20 0.69 21.52
C ASP A 138 9.67 0.96 21.89
N GLU A 139 10.60 0.10 21.44
CA GLU A 139 12.04 0.28 21.62
C GLU A 139 12.69 1.09 20.49
N ILE A 140 12.30 0.84 19.23
CA ILE A 140 12.99 1.40 18.05
C ILE A 140 12.37 2.68 17.50
N PHE A 141 11.12 3.01 17.88
CA PHE A 141 10.40 4.21 17.43
C PHE A 141 9.93 5.06 18.62
N VAL A 142 10.89 5.51 19.44
CA VAL A 142 10.61 6.40 20.58
C VAL A 142 10.80 7.86 20.16
N LYS A 143 9.94 8.76 20.65
CA LYS A 143 10.08 10.20 20.38
C LYS A 143 11.43 10.70 20.88
N HIS A 144 12.13 11.45 20.04
CA HIS A 144 13.43 12.03 20.39
C HIS A 144 13.39 12.89 21.65
N THR A 145 12.25 13.52 21.95
CA THR A 145 12.02 14.30 23.17
C THR A 145 12.14 13.45 24.43
N ASP A 146 11.71 12.19 24.34
CA ASP A 146 11.69 11.25 25.46
C ASP A 146 13.06 10.54 25.56
N VAL A 147 13.63 10.14 24.41
CA VAL A 147 14.97 9.52 24.36
C VAL A 147 16.05 10.45 24.89
N PHE A 148 15.99 11.74 24.53
CA PHE A 148 16.99 12.74 24.90
C PHE A 148 16.48 13.72 25.96
N ALA A 149 15.58 13.26 26.84
CA ALA A 149 15.05 14.07 27.94
C ALA A 149 16.19 14.73 28.75
N GLY A 150 16.07 16.04 28.98
CA GLY A 150 17.09 16.84 29.68
C GLY A 150 18.31 17.24 28.84
N GLN A 151 18.43 16.79 27.59
CA GLN A 151 19.48 17.25 26.67
C GLN A 151 19.02 18.43 25.82
N LYS A 152 19.97 19.25 25.35
CA LYS A 152 19.67 20.29 24.37
C LYS A 152 19.66 19.67 22.98
N TYR A 153 18.59 19.90 22.23
CA TYR A 153 18.48 19.47 20.84
C TYR A 153 17.90 20.57 19.94
N SER A 154 18.13 20.43 18.63
CA SER A 154 17.56 21.29 17.59
C SER A 154 17.31 20.47 16.35
N VAL A 155 16.25 20.78 15.60
CA VAL A 155 15.98 20.17 14.30
C VAL A 155 16.21 21.20 13.20
N ASN A 156 17.12 20.90 12.30
CA ASN A 156 17.43 21.70 11.11
C ASN A 156 16.57 21.24 9.93
N ARG A 157 15.77 22.15 9.37
CA ARG A 157 14.82 21.90 8.27
C ARG A 157 15.18 22.65 6.98
N LYS A 158 16.46 23.02 6.82
CA LYS A 158 16.93 23.65 5.56
C LYS A 158 16.65 22.75 4.36
N ASP A 159 16.72 21.45 4.56
CA ASP A 159 16.22 20.44 3.65
C ASP A 159 14.93 19.85 4.26
N PRO A 160 13.74 20.23 3.76
CA PRO A 160 12.47 19.76 4.32
C PRO A 160 12.19 18.30 4.00
N GLU A 161 12.79 17.72 2.95
CA GLU A 161 12.69 16.29 2.66
C GLU A 161 13.54 15.47 3.62
N PHE A 162 14.67 16.05 4.07
CA PHE A 162 15.57 15.38 5.01
C PHE A 162 16.03 16.25 6.18
N PRO A 163 15.12 16.56 7.14
CA PRO A 163 15.50 17.27 8.35
C PRO A 163 16.60 16.54 9.14
N VAL A 164 17.39 17.31 9.89
CA VAL A 164 18.49 16.78 10.71
C VAL A 164 18.27 17.16 12.17
N LEU A 165 18.12 16.16 13.03
CA LEU A 165 18.13 16.31 14.48
C LEU A 165 19.58 16.41 14.96
N THR A 166 19.89 17.43 15.76
CA THR A 166 21.18 17.58 16.45
C THR A 166 20.93 17.60 17.95
N VAL A 167 21.62 16.72 18.70
CA VAL A 167 21.55 16.62 20.17
C VAL A 167 22.93 16.88 20.75
N LYS A 168 23.01 17.69 21.81
CA LYS A 168 24.27 18.08 22.44
C LYS A 168 24.30 17.69 23.92
N LYS A 169 25.38 17.03 24.33
CA LYS A 169 25.70 16.69 25.72
C LYS A 169 27.18 16.92 25.99
N GLY A 170 27.50 17.96 26.77
CA GLY A 170 28.90 18.36 27.00
C GLY A 170 29.63 18.68 25.69
N ARG A 171 30.69 17.94 25.38
CA ARG A 171 31.46 18.06 24.12
C ARG A 171 30.92 17.18 22.99
N ASN A 172 29.98 16.28 23.29
CA ASN A 172 29.42 15.36 22.31
C ASN A 172 28.27 16.00 21.55
N THR A 173 28.30 15.84 20.23
CA THR A 173 27.22 16.21 19.30
C THR A 173 26.81 14.98 18.52
N LEU A 174 25.53 14.61 18.64
CA LEU A 174 24.89 13.56 17.87
C LEU A 174 24.04 14.20 16.78
N GLU A 175 24.20 13.76 15.54
CA GLU A 175 23.41 14.17 14.39
C GLU A 175 22.68 12.98 13.80
N ILE A 176 21.37 13.14 13.54
CA ILE A 176 20.50 12.10 13.00
C ILE A 176 19.71 12.71 11.86
N LYS A 177 19.95 12.22 10.64
CA LYS A 177 19.20 12.63 9.45
C LYS A 177 17.89 11.83 9.38
N ALA A 178 16.80 12.48 9.00
CA ALA A 178 15.52 11.83 8.78
C ALA A 178 15.65 10.72 7.71
N PHE A 179 14.89 9.64 7.90
CA PHE A 179 14.78 8.49 7.01
C PHE A 179 16.11 7.77 6.75
N SER A 180 17.03 7.83 7.72
CA SER A 180 18.34 7.19 7.65
C SER A 180 18.55 6.20 8.79
N SER A 181 19.32 5.14 8.52
CA SER A 181 19.85 4.22 9.53
C SER A 181 21.24 4.60 10.04
N VAL A 182 21.75 5.76 9.62
CA VAL A 182 23.10 6.22 9.98
C VAL A 182 23.03 7.52 10.77
N GLY A 183 23.56 7.49 11.99
CA GLY A 183 23.80 8.66 12.83
C GLY A 183 25.25 9.10 12.74
N LYS A 184 25.56 10.30 13.21
CA LYS A 184 26.94 10.78 13.37
C LYS A 184 27.19 11.24 14.80
N LEU A 185 28.21 10.68 15.46
CA LEU A 185 28.69 11.16 16.75
C LEU A 185 30.00 11.91 16.56
N ASN A 186 30.02 13.20 16.86
CA ASN A 186 31.17 14.09 16.65
C ASN A 186 31.71 13.98 15.21
N GLY A 187 30.80 13.95 14.23
CA GLY A 187 31.10 13.80 12.80
C GLY A 187 31.40 12.38 12.33
N LYS A 188 31.60 11.40 13.23
CA LYS A 188 31.88 10.00 12.86
C LYS A 188 30.58 9.21 12.65
N PRO A 189 30.36 8.58 11.48
CA PRO A 189 29.13 7.83 11.22
C PRO A 189 29.08 6.53 12.03
N PHE A 190 27.87 6.11 12.39
CA PHE A 190 27.60 4.82 13.01
C PHE A 190 26.18 4.32 12.68
N ASP A 191 25.99 3.00 12.75
CA ASP A 191 24.68 2.38 12.62
C ASP A 191 23.82 2.62 13.87
N ILE A 192 22.63 3.16 13.69
CA ILE A 192 21.70 3.45 14.79
C ILE A 192 20.87 2.22 15.20
N GLY A 193 20.94 1.12 14.46
CA GLY A 193 20.23 -0.13 14.72
C GLY A 193 18.78 -0.17 14.22
N SER A 194 18.33 0.88 13.53
CA SER A 194 16.99 0.99 12.90
C SER A 194 16.99 2.15 11.89
N VAL A 195 15.82 2.64 11.48
CA VAL A 195 15.64 3.87 10.69
C VAL A 195 15.03 4.98 11.56
N ALA A 196 15.61 6.19 11.50
CA ALA A 196 15.02 7.36 12.15
C ALA A 196 13.87 7.91 11.28
N VAL A 197 12.66 7.96 11.83
CA VAL A 197 11.48 8.48 11.10
C VAL A 197 11.18 9.89 11.59
N TYR A 198 10.98 10.82 10.67
CA TYR A 198 10.53 12.18 11.00
C TYR A 198 9.08 12.38 10.60
N MET A 199 8.27 12.87 11.55
CA MET A 199 6.89 13.27 11.33
C MET A 199 6.82 14.80 11.33
N ASP A 200 6.50 15.37 10.18
CA ASP A 200 6.37 16.81 9.94
C ASP A 200 5.19 17.42 10.73
N LYS A 201 4.06 16.73 10.78
CA LYS A 201 2.82 17.18 11.45
C LYS A 201 3.01 17.56 12.92
N ASN A 202 3.96 16.94 13.60
CA ASN A 202 4.27 17.20 15.01
C ASN A 202 5.76 17.45 15.25
N ASP A 203 6.52 17.69 14.20
CA ASP A 203 7.93 18.04 14.24
C ASP A 203 8.80 17.09 15.10
N THR A 204 8.53 15.78 14.97
CA THR A 204 9.09 14.77 15.88
C THR A 204 9.86 13.69 15.14
N PHE A 205 11.09 13.46 15.57
CA PHE A 205 11.84 12.24 15.24
C PHE A 205 11.42 11.08 16.14
N TYR A 206 11.22 9.90 15.54
CA TYR A 206 11.05 8.61 16.18
C TYR A 206 12.29 7.76 15.88
N LEU A 207 12.95 7.29 16.92
CA LEU A 207 14.28 6.69 16.84
C LEU A 207 14.52 5.71 17.99
N PRO A 208 15.55 4.85 17.90
CA PRO A 208 15.82 3.87 18.94
C PRO A 208 16.12 4.48 20.31
N LYS A 209 15.48 3.95 21.34
CA LYS A 209 15.67 4.36 22.74
C LYS A 209 17.13 4.28 23.16
N GLU A 210 17.85 3.28 22.68
CA GLU A 210 19.25 3.04 23.03
C GLU A 210 20.21 4.15 22.56
N LEU A 211 19.79 5.04 21.65
CA LEU A 211 20.64 6.13 21.17
C LEU A 211 21.06 7.11 22.27
N VAL A 212 20.32 7.20 23.37
CA VAL A 212 20.73 7.99 24.54
C VAL A 212 22.08 7.54 25.10
N THR A 213 22.44 6.26 24.94
CA THR A 213 23.70 5.68 25.42
C THR A 213 24.92 6.11 24.60
N LYS A 214 24.71 6.68 23.41
CA LYS A 214 25.79 7.16 22.53
C LYS A 214 26.30 8.56 22.92
N LEU A 215 25.60 9.26 23.81
CA LEU A 215 25.85 10.65 24.21
C LEU A 215 26.67 10.81 25.49
#